data_AF-A0A1Q9LEW5-F1
#
_entry.id   AF-A0A1Q9LEW5-F1
#
_cell.length_a   1.000
_cell.length_b   1.000
_cell.length_c   1.000
_cell.angle_alpha   90.00
_cell.angle_beta   90.00
_cell.angle_gamma   90.00
#
_symmetry.space_group_name_H-M   'P 1'
#
loop_
_entity.id
_entity.type
_entity.pdbx_description
1 polymer ?
#
loop_
_entity_poly.entity_id
_entity_poly.type
_entity_poly.pdbx_seq_one_letter_code
_entity_poly.pdbx_strand_id
1 'polypeptide(L)'
;MWRRLDLPAAMSLAEVSDALLTAFGFSGEQQHLFTTPYGLAADVEANLPAADERTVTLAEALARGTFQYRYDLGDAWDVLVRAEKRLPVEPGAEYPRCVGGERAGPPEHVGGVHGYAALLAVLDHPGHPDHAQLTEFVDDGFDPAAFDLAAVDDALR
;
A
#
# COMPACT_ATOMS: atom_id res chain seq x y z
N MET A 1 9.05 4.62 3.67
CA MET A 1 8.92 3.41 2.81
C MET A 1 8.35 3.83 1.48
N TRP A 2 8.72 3.15 0.40
CA TRP A 2 8.16 3.42 -0.93
C TRP A 2 8.24 2.17 -1.83
N ARG A 3 7.41 2.15 -2.87
CA ARG A 3 7.38 1.16 -3.95
C ARG A 3 7.27 1.90 -5.29
N ARG A 4 7.94 1.39 -6.33
CA ARG A 4 7.76 1.83 -7.71
C ARG A 4 7.24 0.65 -8.51
N LEU A 5 6.03 0.82 -9.03
CA LEU A 5 5.31 -0.20 -9.78
C LEU A 5 5.10 0.27 -11.21
N ASP A 6 5.23 -0.65 -12.16
CA ASP A 6 4.69 -0.46 -13.50
C ASP A 6 3.30 -1.11 -13.55
N LEU A 7 2.27 -0.30 -13.81
CA LEU A 7 0.87 -0.73 -13.81
C LEU A 7 0.21 -0.37 -15.16
N PRO A 8 -0.63 -1.26 -15.74
CA PRO A 8 -1.45 -0.93 -16.89
C PRO A 8 -2.38 0.23 -16.58
N ALA A 9 -2.39 1.25 -17.45
CA ALA A 9 -3.20 2.45 -17.24
C ALA A 9 -4.72 2.17 -17.21
N ALA A 10 -5.14 1.04 -17.78
CA ALA A 10 -6.52 0.59 -17.82
C ALA A 10 -6.96 -0.24 -16.60
N MET A 11 -6.05 -0.58 -15.68
CA MET A 11 -6.42 -1.23 -14.42
C MET A 11 -7.47 -0.38 -13.70
N SER A 12 -8.47 -1.05 -13.16
CA SER A 12 -9.42 -0.46 -12.21
C SER A 12 -8.72 -0.13 -10.88
N LEU A 13 -9.33 0.75 -10.07
CA LEU A 13 -8.79 1.04 -8.75
C LEU A 13 -8.90 -0.17 -7.80
N ALA A 14 -9.83 -1.10 -8.03
CA ALA A 14 -9.85 -2.40 -7.32
C ALA A 14 -8.54 -3.18 -7.52
N GLU A 15 -8.15 -3.40 -8.79
CA GLU A 15 -6.91 -4.11 -9.11
C GLU A 15 -5.66 -3.33 -8.64
N VAL A 16 -5.73 -1.99 -8.60
CA VAL A 16 -4.67 -1.16 -8.01
C VAL A 16 -4.61 -1.35 -6.49
N SER A 17 -5.73 -1.53 -5.80
CA SER A 17 -5.76 -1.88 -4.38
C SER A 17 -5.00 -3.19 -4.15
N ASP A 18 -5.31 -4.24 -4.91
CA ASP A 18 -4.63 -5.54 -4.81
C ASP A 18 -3.11 -5.41 -4.98
N ALA A 19 -2.67 -4.62 -5.97
CA ALA A 19 -1.25 -4.37 -6.20
C ALA A 19 -0.59 -3.58 -5.05
N LEU A 20 -1.29 -2.61 -4.45
CA LEU A 20 -0.78 -1.84 -3.30
C LEU A 20 -0.71 -2.70 -2.04
N LEU A 21 -1.75 -3.50 -1.76
CA LEU A 21 -1.79 -4.43 -0.63
C LEU A 21 -0.61 -5.40 -0.72
N THR A 22 -0.44 -6.04 -1.88
CA THR A 22 0.67 -6.95 -2.16
C THR A 22 2.03 -6.26 -2.02
N ALA A 23 2.19 -5.07 -2.61
CA ALA A 23 3.47 -4.37 -2.60
C ALA A 23 3.91 -3.92 -1.19
N PHE A 24 2.95 -3.62 -0.31
CA PHE A 24 3.23 -3.25 1.09
C PHE A 24 3.08 -4.42 2.07
N GLY A 25 2.66 -5.61 1.63
CA GLY A 25 2.48 -6.77 2.50
C GLY A 25 1.27 -6.65 3.44
N PHE A 26 0.26 -5.88 3.05
CA PHE A 26 -1.00 -5.80 3.78
C PHE A 26 -1.88 -7.03 3.48
N SER A 27 -2.70 -7.41 4.46
CA SER A 27 -3.58 -8.57 4.41
C SER A 27 -4.78 -8.39 3.47
N GLY A 28 -5.22 -7.13 3.28
CA GLY A 28 -6.45 -6.81 2.57
C GLY A 28 -7.72 -7.02 3.39
N GLU A 29 -7.62 -7.31 4.69
CA GLU A 29 -8.79 -7.60 5.54
C GLU A 29 -9.55 -6.34 5.99
N GLN A 30 -8.89 -5.17 5.96
CA GLN A 30 -9.47 -3.90 6.37
C GLN A 30 -10.05 -3.11 5.19
N GLN A 31 -10.99 -2.23 5.48
CA GLN A 31 -11.56 -1.32 4.47
C GLN A 31 -10.51 -0.33 3.95
N HIS A 32 -10.61 -0.02 2.67
CA HIS A 32 -9.81 1.02 2.01
C HIS A 32 -10.68 2.01 1.24
N LEU A 33 -10.07 3.13 0.87
CA LEU A 33 -10.65 4.09 -0.07
C LEU A 33 -9.59 4.82 -0.87
N PHE A 34 -10.03 5.40 -1.99
CA PHE A 34 -9.24 6.27 -2.84
C PHE A 34 -9.79 7.70 -2.76
N THR A 35 -8.91 8.68 -2.57
CA THR A 35 -9.22 10.09 -2.79
C THR A 35 -8.59 10.54 -4.10
N THR A 36 -9.42 10.61 -5.14
CA THR A 36 -9.02 11.00 -6.49
C THR A 36 -9.31 12.48 -6.74
N PRO A 37 -8.78 13.07 -7.83
CA PRO A 37 -9.14 14.44 -8.23
C PRO A 37 -10.63 14.68 -8.51
N TYR A 38 -11.42 13.62 -8.67
CA TYR A 38 -12.84 13.69 -9.04
C TYR A 38 -13.77 13.26 -7.90
N GLY A 39 -13.22 12.92 -6.73
CA GLY A 39 -13.98 12.46 -5.57
C GLY A 39 -13.45 11.16 -4.99
N LEU A 40 -14.23 10.58 -4.09
CA LEU A 40 -13.92 9.30 -3.47
C LEU A 40 -14.28 8.15 -4.40
N ALA A 41 -13.45 7.12 -4.41
CA ALA A 41 -13.77 5.80 -4.95
C ALA A 41 -13.46 4.73 -3.90
N ALA A 42 -14.29 3.69 -3.80
CA ALA A 42 -14.13 2.60 -2.85
C ALA A 42 -14.89 1.36 -3.34
N ASP A 43 -14.68 0.24 -2.66
CA ASP A 43 -15.52 -0.94 -2.83
C ASP A 43 -17.00 -0.58 -2.51
N VAL A 44 -17.93 -1.10 -3.31
CA VAL A 44 -19.37 -0.93 -3.10
C VAL A 44 -19.83 -1.51 -1.77
N GLU A 45 -19.18 -2.55 -1.27
CA GLU A 45 -19.47 -3.21 0.00
C GLU A 45 -19.09 -2.34 1.20
N ALA A 46 -18.20 -1.35 1.02
CA ALA A 46 -17.88 -0.38 2.06
C ALA A 46 -19.06 0.56 2.39
N ASN A 47 -20.10 0.61 1.53
CA ASN A 47 -21.30 1.42 1.72
C ASN A 47 -21.00 2.91 2.00
N LEU A 48 -19.98 3.44 1.31
CA LEU A 48 -19.57 4.83 1.38
C LEU A 48 -20.21 5.63 0.23
N PRO A 49 -20.45 6.95 0.39
CA PRO A 49 -20.86 7.82 -0.71
C PRO A 49 -19.69 8.10 -1.67
N ALA A 50 -19.26 7.07 -2.39
CA ALA A 50 -18.11 7.04 -3.28
C ALA A 50 -18.48 6.39 -4.62
N ALA A 51 -17.66 6.62 -5.65
CA ALA A 51 -17.74 5.86 -6.89
C ALA A 51 -17.28 4.40 -6.66
N ASP A 52 -17.81 3.47 -7.44
CA ASP A 52 -17.36 2.08 -7.44
C ASP A 52 -15.94 2.00 -8.02
N GLU A 53 -14.97 1.59 -7.21
CA GLU A 53 -13.55 1.52 -7.62
C GLU A 53 -13.29 0.60 -8.81
N ARG A 54 -14.16 -0.36 -9.09
CA ARG A 54 -14.08 -1.24 -10.26
C ARG A 54 -14.37 -0.49 -11.57
N THR A 55 -15.00 0.67 -11.47
CA THR A 55 -15.40 1.49 -12.63
C THR A 55 -14.46 2.65 -12.92
N VAL A 56 -13.56 2.97 -11.98
CA VAL A 56 -12.59 4.06 -12.11
C VAL A 56 -11.24 3.46 -12.50
N THR A 57 -10.67 3.91 -13.61
CA THR A 57 -9.36 3.44 -14.07
C THR A 57 -8.22 4.21 -13.41
N LEU A 58 -7.04 3.58 -13.35
CA LEU A 58 -5.79 4.22 -12.91
C LEU A 58 -5.48 5.47 -13.74
N ALA A 59 -5.74 5.44 -15.05
CA ALA A 59 -5.55 6.59 -15.93
C ALA A 59 -6.41 7.79 -15.52
N GLU A 60 -7.68 7.56 -15.18
CA GLU A 60 -8.61 8.60 -14.72
C GLU A 60 -8.20 9.13 -13.34
N ALA A 61 -7.90 8.25 -12.40
CA ALA A 61 -7.45 8.65 -11.06
C ALA A 61 -6.16 9.50 -11.10
N LEU A 62 -5.25 9.19 -12.03
CA LEU A 62 -4.00 9.93 -12.25
C LEU A 62 -4.13 11.07 -13.27
N ALA A 63 -5.33 11.53 -13.63
CA ALA A 63 -5.50 12.63 -14.58
C ALA A 63 -4.80 13.93 -14.13
N ARG A 64 -4.63 14.13 -12.81
CA ARG A 64 -3.85 15.24 -12.23
C ARG A 64 -2.47 14.83 -11.70
N GLY A 65 -2.01 13.64 -12.03
CA GLY A 65 -0.68 13.11 -11.70
C GLY A 65 -0.57 12.42 -10.34
N THR A 66 -1.52 12.62 -9.41
CA THR A 66 -1.51 12.00 -8.08
C THR A 66 -2.92 11.70 -7.56
N PHE A 67 -3.04 10.69 -6.70
CA PHE A 67 -4.20 10.45 -5.83
C PHE A 67 -3.72 9.84 -4.49
N GLN A 68 -4.59 9.77 -3.49
CA GLN A 68 -4.30 9.09 -2.23
C GLN A 68 -5.08 7.78 -2.13
N TYR A 69 -4.43 6.75 -1.61
CA TYR A 69 -5.04 5.49 -1.19
C TYR A 69 -4.91 5.41 0.34
N ARG A 70 -6.01 5.10 1.02
CA ARG A 70 -6.01 4.86 2.47
C ARG A 70 -6.41 3.43 2.73
N TYR A 71 -5.55 2.69 3.41
CA TYR A 71 -5.83 1.35 3.92
C TYR A 71 -6.02 1.37 5.43
N ASP A 72 -6.91 0.52 5.93
CA ASP A 72 -7.37 0.49 7.32
C ASP A 72 -7.95 1.84 7.76
N LEU A 73 -9.28 1.98 7.77
CA LEU A 73 -9.91 3.24 8.19
C LEU A 73 -9.77 3.54 9.69
N GLY A 74 -9.32 2.56 10.50
CA GLY A 74 -8.95 2.75 11.89
C GLY A 74 -7.53 3.29 12.04
N ASP A 75 -6.54 2.57 11.53
CA ASP A 75 -5.11 2.93 11.63
C ASP A 75 -4.68 4.03 10.62
N ALA A 76 -5.46 4.21 9.56
CA ALA A 76 -5.32 5.23 8.54
C ALA A 76 -3.95 5.25 7.85
N TRP A 77 -3.58 4.13 7.21
CA TRP A 77 -2.38 4.05 6.38
C TRP A 77 -2.57 4.80 5.07
N ASP A 78 -2.06 6.03 5.01
CA ASP A 78 -2.10 6.87 3.82
C ASP A 78 -0.92 6.60 2.87
N VAL A 79 -1.23 6.14 1.66
CA VAL A 79 -0.30 5.95 0.55
C VAL A 79 -0.56 7.00 -0.53
N LEU A 80 0.45 7.84 -0.78
CA LEU A 80 0.41 8.78 -1.91
C LEU A 80 0.84 8.06 -3.19
N VAL A 81 -0.07 7.94 -4.15
CA VAL A 81 0.24 7.38 -5.47
C VAL A 81 0.53 8.52 -6.45
N ARG A 82 1.66 8.44 -7.14
CA ARG A 82 2.13 9.46 -8.09
C ARG A 82 2.56 8.84 -9.41
N ALA A 83 2.05 9.37 -10.52
CA ALA A 83 2.52 9.06 -11.85
C ALA A 83 3.93 9.63 -12.06
N GLU A 84 4.93 8.77 -12.23
CA GLU A 84 6.28 9.22 -12.55
C GLU A 84 6.50 9.32 -14.06
N LYS A 85 6.06 8.32 -14.82
CA LYS A 85 6.18 8.26 -16.29
C LYS A 85 5.01 7.46 -16.88
N ARG A 86 4.68 7.74 -18.15
CA ARG A 86 3.84 6.89 -19.00
C ARG A 86 4.74 6.26 -20.05
N LEU A 87 4.74 4.94 -20.14
CA LEU A 87 5.61 4.18 -21.03
C LEU A 87 4.76 3.29 -21.95
N PRO A 88 5.25 2.97 -23.16
CA PRO A 88 4.63 1.92 -23.96
C PRO A 88 4.73 0.57 -23.22
N VAL A 89 3.75 -0.30 -23.44
CA VAL A 89 3.79 -1.68 -22.95
C VAL A 89 5.01 -2.39 -23.56
N GLU A 90 5.78 -3.06 -22.70
CA GLU A 90 6.94 -3.83 -23.11
C GLU A 90 6.51 -5.22 -23.61
N PRO A 91 6.85 -5.62 -24.85
CA PRO A 91 6.49 -6.94 -25.37
C PRO A 91 7.06 -8.07 -24.52
N GLY A 92 6.18 -8.97 -24.06
CA GLY A 92 6.58 -10.13 -23.24
C GLY A 92 6.80 -9.84 -21.76
N ALA A 93 6.58 -8.60 -21.30
CA ALA A 93 6.55 -8.28 -19.88
C ALA A 93 5.17 -8.60 -19.28
N GLU A 94 5.18 -9.10 -18.04
CA GLU A 94 4.00 -9.26 -17.21
C GLU A 94 3.80 -8.03 -16.32
N TYR A 95 2.54 -7.72 -16.06
CA TYR A 95 2.13 -6.61 -15.22
C TYR A 95 0.96 -7.04 -14.32
N PRO A 96 0.82 -6.49 -13.10
CA PRO A 96 1.68 -5.46 -12.50
C PRO A 96 3.09 -5.99 -12.17
N ARG A 97 4.09 -5.11 -12.09
CA ARG A 97 5.46 -5.48 -11.71
C ARG A 97 6.09 -4.44 -10.80
N CYS A 98 6.95 -4.88 -9.88
CA CYS A 98 7.71 -4.01 -9.01
C CYS A 98 9.10 -3.78 -9.60
N VAL A 99 9.49 -2.52 -9.74
CA VAL A 99 10.79 -2.13 -10.32
C VAL A 99 11.69 -1.38 -9.33
N GLY A 100 11.24 -1.25 -8.08
CA GLY A 100 12.03 -0.69 -7.00
C GLY A 100 11.23 -0.45 -5.73
N GLY A 101 11.93 -0.28 -4.61
CA GLY A 101 11.33 0.04 -3.34
C GLY A 101 12.38 0.20 -2.25
N GLU A 102 11.93 0.57 -1.07
CA GLU A 102 12.78 0.65 0.12
C GLU A 102 11.93 0.53 1.38
N ARG A 103 12.50 -0.13 2.40
CA ARG A 103 11.93 -0.44 3.71
C ARG A 103 10.74 -1.41 3.66
N ALA A 104 10.52 -2.09 4.78
CA ALA A 104 9.40 -3.01 4.93
C ALA A 104 8.09 -2.21 4.88
N GLY A 105 7.00 -2.89 4.52
CA GLY A 105 5.68 -2.35 4.82
C GLY A 105 5.48 -2.22 6.34
N PRO A 106 4.57 -1.35 6.79
CA PRO A 106 4.29 -1.27 8.21
C PRO A 106 3.50 -2.52 8.63
N PRO A 107 3.78 -3.11 9.80
CA PRO A 107 2.91 -4.15 10.36
C PRO A 107 1.50 -3.60 10.59
N GLU A 108 0.49 -4.44 10.42
CA GLU A 108 -0.89 -4.09 10.71
C GLU A 108 -1.14 -4.03 12.22
N HIS A 109 -2.19 -3.31 12.63
CA HIS A 109 -2.65 -3.22 14.02
C HIS A 109 -1.67 -2.57 15.01
N VAL A 110 -0.65 -1.87 14.50
CA VAL A 110 0.27 -1.13 15.35
C VAL A 110 -0.21 0.28 15.69
N GLY A 111 -1.42 0.69 15.27
CA GLY A 111 -1.97 2.02 15.58
C GLY A 111 -1.48 3.10 14.61
N GLY A 112 -1.40 2.75 13.33
CA GLY A 112 -1.02 3.67 12.27
C GLY A 112 0.39 4.24 12.41
N VAL A 113 0.62 5.40 11.80
CA VAL A 113 1.94 6.05 11.75
C VAL A 113 2.50 6.35 13.15
N HIS A 114 1.65 6.70 14.10
CA HIS A 114 2.08 7.03 15.46
C HIS A 114 2.53 5.80 16.23
N GLY A 115 1.76 4.72 16.19
CA GLY A 115 2.16 3.51 16.89
C GLY A 115 3.30 2.76 16.18
N TYR A 116 3.41 2.86 14.85
CA TYR A 116 4.63 2.41 14.15
C TYR A 116 5.88 3.19 14.58
N ALA A 117 5.77 4.51 14.77
CA ALA A 117 6.89 5.29 15.32
C ALA A 117 7.26 4.86 16.74
N ALA A 118 6.28 4.53 17.58
CA ALA A 118 6.51 3.98 18.91
C ALA A 118 7.17 2.60 18.87
N LEU A 119 6.69 1.70 17.99
CA LEU A 119 7.30 0.40 17.72
C LEU A 119 8.78 0.55 17.33
N LEU A 120 9.10 1.42 16.37
CA LEU A 120 10.49 1.64 15.95
C LEU A 120 11.41 2.13 17.08
N ALA A 121 10.88 2.86 18.06
CA ALA A 121 11.67 3.34 19.19
C ALA A 121 12.05 2.23 20.17
N VAL A 122 11.30 1.13 20.19
CA VAL A 122 11.50 0.02 21.13
C VAL A 122 12.04 -1.24 20.48
N LEU A 123 11.97 -1.38 19.15
CA LEU A 123 12.28 -2.63 18.42
C LEU A 123 13.67 -3.20 18.75
N ASP A 124 14.69 -2.35 18.89
CA ASP A 124 16.06 -2.75 19.24
C ASP A 124 16.34 -2.76 20.76
N HIS A 125 15.29 -2.58 21.58
CA HIS A 125 15.39 -2.44 23.04
C HIS A 125 14.50 -3.45 23.79
N PRO A 126 14.83 -4.75 23.80
CA PRO A 126 14.04 -5.79 24.48
C PRO A 126 13.75 -5.54 25.97
N GLY A 127 14.56 -4.71 26.64
CA GLY A 127 14.36 -4.32 28.04
C GLY A 127 13.44 -3.12 28.26
N HIS A 128 12.91 -2.48 27.21
CA HIS A 128 11.99 -1.35 27.35
C HIS A 128 10.65 -1.83 27.96
N PRO A 129 10.05 -1.11 28.92
CA PRO A 129 8.82 -1.54 29.59
C PRO A 129 7.67 -1.80 28.61
N ASP A 130 7.60 -1.01 27.54
CA ASP A 130 6.55 -1.11 26.52
C ASP A 130 6.90 -2.07 25.36
N HIS A 131 8.09 -2.71 25.36
CA HIS A 131 8.53 -3.54 24.23
C HIS A 131 7.52 -4.65 23.92
N ALA A 132 7.15 -5.44 24.93
CA ALA A 132 6.27 -6.59 24.75
C ALA A 132 4.89 -6.20 24.20
N GLN A 133 4.37 -5.02 24.60
CA GLN A 133 3.10 -4.52 24.09
C GLN A 133 3.22 -4.04 22.65
N LEU A 134 4.26 -3.25 22.36
CA LEU A 134 4.42 -2.63 21.03
C LEU A 134 4.83 -3.64 19.95
N THR A 135 5.45 -4.75 20.32
CA THR A 135 5.83 -5.84 19.39
C THR A 135 4.80 -6.96 19.32
N GLU A 136 3.62 -6.83 19.92
CA GLU A 136 2.61 -7.91 20.01
C GLU A 136 2.14 -8.40 18.63
N PHE A 137 2.00 -7.48 17.67
CA PHE A 137 1.51 -7.75 16.31
C PHE A 137 2.62 -7.78 15.26
N VAL A 138 3.88 -7.91 15.70
CA VAL A 138 5.05 -7.83 14.83
C VAL A 138 5.64 -9.22 14.69
N ASP A 139 5.82 -9.67 13.44
CA ASP A 139 6.45 -10.96 13.16
C ASP A 139 7.87 -11.04 13.74
N ASP A 140 8.24 -12.23 14.19
CA ASP A 140 9.61 -12.52 14.62
C ASP A 140 10.61 -12.19 13.50
N GLY A 141 11.56 -11.31 13.81
CA GLY A 141 12.60 -10.90 12.85
C GLY A 141 12.17 -9.80 11.88
N PHE A 142 11.07 -9.09 12.14
CA PHE A 142 10.72 -7.87 11.41
C PHE A 142 11.89 -6.88 11.39
N ASP A 143 12.42 -6.61 10.19
CA ASP A 143 13.41 -5.57 9.95
C ASP A 143 12.76 -4.41 9.18
N PRO A 144 12.58 -3.23 9.81
CA PRO A 144 11.97 -2.09 9.15
C PRO A 144 12.80 -1.54 7.98
N ALA A 145 14.09 -1.89 7.88
CA ALA A 145 14.94 -1.53 6.76
C ALA A 145 14.86 -2.51 5.58
N ALA A 146 14.33 -3.73 5.80
CA ALA A 146 14.33 -4.78 4.79
C ALA A 146 13.43 -4.45 3.59
N PHE A 147 13.89 -4.76 2.38
CA PHE A 147 13.09 -4.76 1.17
C PHE A 147 13.70 -5.73 0.15
N ASP A 148 12.92 -6.70 -0.30
CA ASP A 148 13.31 -7.64 -1.36
C ASP A 148 12.49 -7.36 -2.62
N LEU A 149 13.17 -6.81 -3.63
CA LEU A 149 12.54 -6.49 -4.92
C LEU A 149 12.01 -7.74 -5.62
N ALA A 150 12.79 -8.84 -5.62
CA ALA A 150 12.43 -10.03 -6.36
C ALA A 150 11.21 -10.71 -5.71
N ALA A 151 11.15 -10.75 -4.39
CA ALA A 151 10.00 -11.30 -3.68
C ALA A 151 8.71 -10.49 -3.93
N VAL A 152 8.79 -9.15 -3.89
CA VAL A 152 7.62 -8.31 -4.15
C VAL A 152 7.19 -8.36 -5.62
N ASP A 153 8.14 -8.41 -6.55
CA ASP A 153 7.84 -8.53 -7.99
C ASP A 153 7.21 -9.90 -8.33
N ASP A 154 7.66 -10.98 -7.69
CA ASP A 154 7.09 -12.32 -7.86
C ASP A 154 5.67 -12.41 -7.29
N ALA A 155 5.43 -11.81 -6.11
CA ALA A 155 4.11 -11.80 -5.47
C ALA A 155 3.05 -11.01 -6.26
N LEU A 156 3.44 -10.12 -7.17
CA LEU A 156 2.55 -9.32 -8.01
C LEU A 156 2.08 -10.05 -9.29
N ARG A 157 2.65 -11.21 -9.62
CA ARG A 157 2.42 -11.94 -10.88
C ARG A 157 1.33 -13.00 -10.79
#